data_AF-A0A914DLS2-F1
#
_entry.id   AF-A0A914DLS2-F1
#
_cell.length_a   1.000
_cell.length_b   1.000
_cell.length_c   1.000
_cell.angle_alpha   90.00
_cell.angle_beta   90.00
_cell.angle_gamma   90.00
#
_symmetry.space_group_name_H-M   'P 1'
#
loop_
_entity.id
_entity.type
_entity.pdbx_description
1 polymer ?
#
loop_
_entity_poly.entity_id
_entity_poly.type
_entity_poly.pdbx_seq_one_letter_code
_entity_poly.pdbx_strand_id
1 'polypeptide(L)'
;MRRVYLPLQTSIRGVRRRIQPPLPIKTLEETIDDRIKASTSLDAFGPMRNIRGKPASWLSDATTYADKNAAIFDPASELPYNPEDMEPVSRKQREEKLLRQKQKLSVKKRIGRISMSHIPIEEQVVILFPGQGSQHVGMGSKVVDHKPSMQLFERASEVLGYDLYELCKNGPKTKLDQTIYCQPAIFVSSLAAFEKLKDEENLEGRITDVAGFSVGEIAALVVAGVLRFDDALRLVKLRAEAMHECNQLVPSGMITIRISAASRLDDALNDAREAAVEAGERPLCEVANYLVQGVRVIGASNLCIDFLVKNADRYKIQVKQRIPVSGAFHTSLMEEAGQKLYFALKKEKFVTFEKPHLNVFSNYSGGLYKTKPTEMKKLLIKQVSEPVKWEQIQQGLFHRKKKVDGEEIYPTYIEVGPGKQLGAMLYLVSKKMHRRYRNYPC
;
A
#
# COMPACT_ATOMS: atom_id res chain seq x y z
N MET A 1 19.97 54.91 34.79
CA MET A 1 20.00 56.29 34.26
C MET A 1 18.81 56.50 33.34
N ARG A 2 18.08 57.60 33.60
CA ARG A 2 17.04 58.34 32.86
C ARG A 2 16.55 57.85 31.48
N ARG A 3 15.22 57.78 31.35
CA ARG A 3 14.44 57.98 30.11
C ARG A 3 14.76 59.35 29.49
N VAL A 4 14.89 59.41 28.15
CA VAL A 4 14.46 60.54 27.32
C VAL A 4 14.02 60.02 25.94
N TYR A 5 12.78 60.34 25.58
CA TYR A 5 12.16 60.27 24.25
C TYR A 5 12.59 61.48 23.41
N LEU A 6 12.74 61.35 22.09
CA LEU A 6 12.44 62.37 21.05
C LEU A 6 12.59 61.73 19.64
N PRO A 7 12.01 62.33 18.57
CA PRO A 7 11.16 61.63 17.61
C PRO A 7 11.68 61.76 16.17
N LEU A 8 11.19 60.92 15.26
CA LEU A 8 11.33 61.16 13.82
C LEU A 8 9.96 61.05 13.16
N GLN A 9 9.38 62.22 12.88
CA GLN A 9 8.36 62.43 11.88
C GLN A 9 8.99 62.34 10.50
N THR A 10 8.43 61.51 9.60
CA THR A 10 8.44 61.79 8.16
C THR A 10 7.18 61.23 7.49
N SER A 11 6.25 62.15 7.21
CA SER A 11 5.44 62.27 5.99
C SER A 11 4.84 61.00 5.37
N ILE A 12 3.62 60.66 5.79
CA ILE A 12 2.67 59.85 5.01
C ILE A 12 2.02 60.75 3.95
N ARG A 13 2.42 60.62 2.69
CA ARG A 13 1.62 61.07 1.54
C ARG A 13 0.65 59.97 1.17
N GLY A 14 -0.64 60.31 1.23
CA GLY A 14 -1.76 59.41 0.98
C GLY A 14 -1.81 58.91 -0.46
N VAL A 15 -2.05 57.61 -0.58
CA VAL A 15 -2.64 57.00 -1.79
C VAL A 15 -3.95 56.36 -1.34
N ARG A 16 -5.07 57.04 -1.65
CA ARG A 16 -6.42 56.47 -1.55
C ARG A 16 -6.52 55.29 -2.51
N ARG A 17 -6.51 54.05 -1.99
CA ARG A 17 -7.01 52.88 -2.73
C ARG A 17 -8.45 52.61 -2.29
N ARG A 18 -9.37 52.72 -3.24
CA ARG A 18 -10.78 52.33 -3.09
C ARG A 18 -10.86 50.86 -2.73
N ILE A 19 -11.48 50.56 -1.60
CA ILE A 19 -11.90 49.22 -1.20
C ILE A 19 -13.16 48.91 -2.02
N GLN A 20 -13.10 47.93 -2.91
CA GLN A 20 -14.28 47.37 -3.58
C GLN A 20 -14.99 46.39 -2.62
N PRO A 21 -16.33 46.41 -2.54
CA PRO A 21 -17.08 45.43 -1.76
C PRO A 21 -17.04 44.03 -2.42
N PRO A 22 -17.23 42.95 -1.65
CA PRO A 22 -17.24 41.58 -2.16
C PRO A 22 -18.45 41.32 -3.08
N LEU A 23 -18.21 40.60 -4.17
CA LEU A 23 -19.24 40.15 -5.12
C LEU A 23 -20.17 39.10 -4.49
N PRO A 24 -21.47 39.09 -4.83
CA PRO A 24 -22.43 38.14 -4.26
C PRO A 24 -22.20 36.72 -4.77
N ILE A 25 -22.35 35.76 -3.86
CA ILE A 25 -22.27 34.31 -4.09
C ILE A 25 -23.58 33.88 -4.79
N LYS A 26 -23.47 33.38 -6.03
CA LYS A 26 -24.58 32.71 -6.73
C LYS A 26 -24.78 31.30 -6.18
N THR A 27 -26.03 30.91 -5.98
CA THR A 27 -26.49 29.59 -5.55
C THR A 27 -26.29 28.53 -6.64
N LEU A 28 -26.12 27.27 -6.24
CA LEU A 28 -25.75 26.12 -7.08
C LEU A 28 -26.79 25.74 -8.17
N GLU A 29 -27.96 26.37 -8.21
CA GLU A 29 -29.02 26.10 -9.21
C GLU A 29 -28.86 26.93 -10.49
N GLU A 30 -28.10 28.04 -10.51
CA GLU A 30 -27.93 28.86 -11.72
C GLU A 30 -26.80 28.38 -12.66
N THR A 31 -25.95 27.45 -12.23
CA THR A 31 -24.84 26.91 -13.06
C THR A 31 -25.20 25.70 -13.92
N ILE A 32 -26.42 25.18 -13.79
CA ILE A 32 -26.89 24.00 -14.54
C ILE A 32 -27.61 24.39 -15.85
N ASP A 33 -28.25 25.57 -15.90
CA ASP A 33 -29.00 26.01 -17.10
C ASP A 33 -28.14 26.60 -18.23
N ASP A 34 -26.95 27.14 -17.93
CA ASP A 34 -26.07 27.71 -18.97
C ASP A 34 -25.25 26.66 -19.74
N ARG A 35 -25.21 25.40 -19.30
CA ARG A 35 -24.56 24.29 -20.02
C ARG A 35 -25.50 23.48 -20.91
N ILE A 36 -26.82 23.62 -20.73
CA ILE A 36 -27.81 22.87 -21.52
C ILE A 36 -28.20 23.61 -22.82
N LYS A 37 -27.90 24.92 -22.94
CA LYS A 37 -28.19 25.72 -24.16
C LYS A 37 -27.05 25.79 -25.20
N ALA A 38 -25.92 25.14 -24.97
CA ALA A 38 -24.75 25.19 -25.86
C ALA A 38 -24.52 23.94 -26.74
N SER A 39 -25.45 22.97 -26.76
CA SER A 39 -25.35 21.77 -27.62
C SER A 39 -26.50 21.59 -28.62
N THR A 40 -27.32 22.62 -28.84
CA THR A 40 -28.39 22.61 -29.84
C THR A 40 -28.11 23.65 -30.93
N SER A 41 -27.20 23.33 -31.84
CA SER A 41 -27.13 23.92 -33.18
C SER A 41 -26.40 22.95 -34.12
N LEU A 42 -27.13 21.92 -34.54
CA LEU A 42 -26.79 21.13 -35.72
C LEU A 42 -27.26 21.93 -36.93
N ASP A 43 -26.33 22.58 -37.65
CA ASP A 43 -26.43 22.84 -39.09
C ASP A 43 -25.15 23.49 -39.59
N ALA A 44 -24.20 22.64 -40.02
CA ALA A 44 -23.25 22.94 -41.10
C ALA A 44 -22.47 21.65 -41.40
N PHE A 45 -22.87 20.94 -42.46
CA PHE A 45 -22.04 20.22 -43.46
C PHE A 45 -22.84 19.06 -44.12
N GLY A 46 -23.43 19.34 -45.30
CA GLY A 46 -23.45 18.50 -46.52
C GLY A 46 -24.15 17.11 -46.54
N PRO A 47 -24.98 16.80 -47.56
CA PRO A 47 -25.88 15.65 -47.53
C PRO A 47 -25.22 14.32 -47.96
N MET A 48 -25.39 13.26 -47.16
CA MET A 48 -25.19 11.87 -47.62
C MET A 48 -26.44 11.36 -48.36
N ARG A 49 -26.22 10.85 -49.57
CA ARG A 49 -27.23 10.25 -50.45
C ARG A 49 -27.97 9.10 -49.77
N ASN A 50 -29.30 9.22 -49.70
CA ASN A 50 -30.22 8.19 -49.25
C ASN A 50 -30.66 7.37 -50.47
N ILE A 51 -30.04 6.20 -50.71
CA ILE A 51 -30.57 5.20 -51.65
C ILE A 51 -31.32 4.16 -50.79
N ARG A 52 -32.58 4.43 -50.49
CA ARG A 52 -33.53 3.42 -50.01
C ARG A 52 -34.15 2.74 -51.22
N GLY A 53 -33.56 1.63 -51.65
CA GLY A 53 -34.24 0.66 -52.52
C GLY A 53 -35.39 0.00 -51.76
N LYS A 54 -36.51 -0.26 -52.45
CA LYS A 54 -37.65 -1.02 -51.94
C LYS A 54 -37.18 -2.42 -51.45
N PRO A 55 -37.68 -2.94 -50.33
CA PRO A 55 -37.39 -4.32 -49.94
C PRO A 55 -37.97 -5.30 -50.97
N ALA A 56 -37.23 -6.38 -51.24
CA ALA A 56 -37.60 -7.40 -52.22
C ALA A 56 -38.89 -8.11 -51.80
N SER A 57 -39.80 -8.33 -52.76
CA SER A 57 -41.17 -8.84 -52.60
C SER A 57 -41.28 -10.34 -52.30
N TRP A 58 -40.24 -10.98 -51.74
CA TRP A 58 -40.25 -12.39 -51.34
C TRP A 58 -40.14 -12.60 -49.82
N LEU A 59 -40.10 -11.53 -49.03
CA LEU A 59 -40.06 -11.55 -47.57
C LEU A 59 -41.46 -11.31 -46.95
N SER A 60 -42.50 -11.96 -47.50
CA SER A 60 -43.88 -11.89 -46.99
C SER A 60 -44.32 -13.07 -46.12
N ASP A 61 -43.47 -14.08 -45.91
CA ASP A 61 -43.78 -15.21 -45.03
C ASP A 61 -42.98 -15.12 -43.73
N ALA A 62 -43.42 -14.20 -42.87
CA ALA A 62 -42.89 -14.02 -41.53
C ALA A 62 -43.33 -15.18 -40.62
N THR A 63 -42.43 -16.13 -40.36
CA THR A 63 -42.46 -16.91 -39.12
C THR A 63 -41.77 -16.10 -38.04
N THR A 64 -42.45 -15.83 -36.93
CA THR A 64 -41.89 -15.00 -35.87
C THR A 64 -40.91 -15.81 -35.01
N TYR A 65 -40.02 -15.12 -34.29
CA TYR A 65 -39.04 -15.73 -33.38
C TYR A 65 -39.69 -16.60 -32.27
N ALA A 66 -40.97 -16.37 -31.98
CA ALA A 66 -41.76 -17.21 -31.07
C ALA A 66 -42.19 -18.54 -31.72
N ASP A 67 -42.46 -18.55 -33.03
CA ASP A 67 -42.90 -19.75 -33.77
C ASP A 67 -41.76 -20.76 -34.01
N LYS A 68 -40.50 -20.29 -34.09
CA LYS A 68 -39.32 -21.16 -34.21
C LYS A 68 -38.92 -21.87 -32.92
N ASN A 69 -39.40 -21.41 -31.76
CA ASN A 69 -39.02 -21.95 -30.45
C ASN A 69 -40.13 -22.78 -29.78
N ALA A 70 -41.25 -23.03 -30.48
CA ALA A 70 -42.33 -23.90 -30.03
C ALA A 70 -42.24 -25.33 -30.62
N ALA A 71 -41.06 -25.75 -31.08
CA ALA A 71 -40.83 -27.13 -31.52
C ALA A 71 -40.57 -28.03 -30.31
N ILE A 72 -41.51 -28.92 -30.03
CA ILE A 72 -41.28 -30.07 -29.15
C ILE A 72 -40.22 -30.94 -29.83
N PHE A 73 -38.99 -30.93 -29.32
CA PHE A 73 -37.92 -31.77 -29.83
C PHE A 73 -38.14 -33.21 -29.36
N ASP A 74 -38.47 -34.09 -30.29
CA ASP A 74 -38.35 -35.55 -30.12
C ASP A 74 -36.84 -35.89 -30.04
N PRO A 75 -36.37 -36.66 -29.04
CA PRO A 75 -34.96 -37.05 -28.89
C PRO A 75 -34.35 -37.79 -30.09
N ALA A 76 -35.15 -38.22 -31.08
CA ALA A 76 -34.71 -39.02 -32.21
C ALA A 76 -34.58 -38.26 -33.56
N SER A 77 -34.58 -36.93 -33.58
CA SER A 77 -34.46 -36.15 -34.83
C SER A 77 -33.02 -35.65 -35.08
N GLU A 78 -32.40 -36.07 -36.19
CA GLU A 78 -31.08 -35.60 -36.62
C GLU A 78 -31.15 -34.18 -37.22
N LEU A 79 -30.13 -33.36 -36.94
CA LEU A 79 -30.05 -31.97 -37.40
C LEU A 79 -29.88 -31.90 -38.93
N PRO A 80 -30.52 -30.95 -39.62
CA PRO A 80 -30.53 -30.88 -41.10
C PRO A 80 -29.21 -30.38 -41.73
N TYR A 81 -28.09 -30.39 -40.99
CA TYR A 81 -26.79 -29.91 -41.47
C TYR A 81 -25.64 -30.79 -40.98
N ASN A 82 -24.63 -30.98 -41.83
CA ASN A 82 -23.46 -31.81 -41.57
C ASN A 82 -22.56 -31.17 -40.48
N PRO A 83 -22.28 -31.85 -39.35
CA PRO A 83 -21.47 -31.32 -38.24
C PRO A 83 -20.03 -30.95 -38.63
N GLU A 84 -19.48 -31.55 -39.69
CA GLU A 84 -18.11 -31.29 -40.16
C GLU A 84 -17.94 -29.92 -40.82
N ASP A 85 -19.03 -29.36 -41.39
CA ASP A 85 -19.02 -28.01 -41.99
C ASP A 85 -19.07 -26.89 -40.93
N MET A 86 -19.19 -27.26 -39.66
CA MET A 86 -19.14 -26.38 -38.49
C MET A 86 -17.82 -26.53 -37.71
N GLU A 87 -16.69 -26.70 -38.39
CA GLU A 87 -15.39 -26.38 -37.77
C GLU A 87 -15.35 -24.87 -37.49
N PRO A 88 -15.41 -24.42 -36.23
CA PRO A 88 -15.68 -23.03 -36.01
C PRO A 88 -14.36 -22.27 -36.11
N VAL A 89 -14.31 -21.34 -37.06
CA VAL A 89 -13.47 -20.14 -37.06
C VAL A 89 -13.40 -19.47 -35.66
N SER A 90 -14.37 -19.76 -34.78
CA SER A 90 -14.41 -19.37 -33.37
C SER A 90 -13.35 -19.99 -32.45
N ARG A 91 -12.79 -21.19 -32.72
CA ARG A 91 -11.76 -21.80 -31.86
C ARG A 91 -10.41 -21.10 -32.02
N LYS A 92 -9.92 -20.95 -33.25
CA LYS A 92 -8.70 -20.17 -33.55
C LYS A 92 -8.83 -18.72 -33.10
N GLN A 93 -9.97 -18.08 -33.35
CA GLN A 93 -10.22 -16.71 -32.89
C GLN A 93 -10.31 -16.60 -31.36
N ARG A 94 -10.92 -17.57 -30.66
CA ARG A 94 -10.91 -17.62 -29.18
C ARG A 94 -9.51 -17.80 -28.64
N GLU A 95 -8.73 -18.70 -29.21
CA GLU A 95 -7.35 -18.96 -28.80
C GLU A 95 -6.45 -17.75 -29.04
N GLU A 96 -6.56 -17.10 -30.20
CA GLU A 96 -5.85 -15.85 -30.49
C GLU A 96 -6.30 -14.71 -29.57
N LYS A 97 -7.59 -14.62 -29.25
CA LYS A 97 -8.11 -13.62 -28.31
C LYS A 97 -7.61 -13.89 -26.89
N LEU A 98 -7.57 -15.15 -26.46
CA LEU A 98 -6.97 -15.60 -25.19
C LEU A 98 -5.46 -15.36 -25.16
N LEU A 99 -4.75 -15.58 -26.26
CA LEU A 99 -3.33 -15.35 -26.39
C LEU A 99 -3.02 -13.85 -26.38
N ARG A 100 -3.79 -13.03 -27.10
CA ARG A 100 -3.72 -11.56 -27.06
C ARG A 100 -4.11 -11.03 -25.68
N GLN A 101 -5.04 -11.66 -24.98
CA GLN A 101 -5.42 -11.27 -23.62
C GLN A 101 -4.34 -11.68 -22.61
N LYS A 102 -3.74 -12.87 -22.74
CA LYS A 102 -2.56 -13.32 -21.98
C LYS A 102 -1.35 -12.44 -22.27
N GLN A 103 -1.13 -12.04 -23.53
CA GLN A 103 -0.07 -11.10 -23.93
C GLN A 103 -0.37 -9.69 -23.43
N LYS A 104 -1.60 -9.18 -23.52
CA LYS A 104 -1.97 -7.89 -22.93
C LYS A 104 -1.86 -7.91 -21.41
N LEU A 105 -2.18 -9.01 -20.75
CA LEU A 105 -1.99 -9.22 -19.31
C LEU A 105 -0.50 -9.35 -18.97
N SER A 106 0.31 -10.03 -19.77
CA SER A 106 1.77 -10.17 -19.56
C SER A 106 2.50 -8.84 -19.82
N VAL A 107 2.06 -8.08 -20.82
CA VAL A 107 2.55 -6.74 -21.15
C VAL A 107 2.07 -5.73 -20.11
N LYS A 108 0.81 -5.77 -19.63
CA LYS A 108 0.37 -4.95 -18.48
C LYS A 108 1.10 -5.33 -17.18
N LYS A 109 1.45 -6.61 -16.97
CA LYS A 109 2.29 -7.06 -15.84
C LYS A 109 3.73 -6.54 -15.90
N ARG A 110 4.20 -6.08 -17.06
CA ARG A 110 5.58 -5.59 -17.27
C ARG A 110 5.76 -4.08 -17.03
N ILE A 111 4.68 -3.32 -16.90
CA ILE A 111 4.76 -1.86 -16.71
C ILE A 111 5.04 -1.57 -15.24
N GLY A 112 6.31 -1.62 -14.84
CA GLY A 112 6.76 -1.19 -13.51
C GLY A 112 7.82 -2.07 -12.85
N ARG A 113 8.09 -3.26 -13.39
CA ARG A 113 9.12 -4.17 -12.84
C ARG A 113 10.47 -3.90 -13.51
N ILE A 114 11.48 -3.66 -12.68
CA ILE A 114 12.87 -3.53 -13.12
C ILE A 114 13.38 -4.92 -13.44
N SER A 115 13.83 -5.12 -14.68
CA SER A 115 14.30 -6.42 -15.15
C SER A 115 15.69 -6.72 -14.59
N MET A 116 15.76 -7.74 -13.74
CA MET A 116 17.01 -8.25 -13.15
C MET A 116 17.37 -9.63 -13.72
N SER A 117 16.98 -9.89 -14.97
CA SER A 117 17.14 -11.21 -15.62
C SER A 117 18.59 -11.59 -15.91
N HIS A 118 19.51 -10.63 -15.85
CA HIS A 118 20.94 -10.85 -16.04
C HIS A 118 21.61 -11.49 -14.80
N ILE A 119 20.95 -11.47 -13.63
CA ILE A 119 21.44 -12.07 -12.39
C ILE A 119 20.77 -13.45 -12.23
N PRO A 120 21.53 -14.55 -12.09
CA PRO A 120 20.98 -15.88 -11.77
C PRO A 120 20.12 -15.83 -10.50
N ILE A 121 19.00 -16.56 -10.45
CA ILE A 121 18.03 -16.38 -9.36
C ILE A 121 18.58 -16.77 -7.99
N GLU A 122 19.50 -17.73 -7.98
CA GLU A 122 20.27 -18.21 -6.83
C GLU A 122 21.19 -17.13 -6.24
N GLU A 123 21.67 -16.20 -7.07
CA GLU A 123 22.54 -15.09 -6.68
C GLU A 123 21.77 -13.84 -6.27
N GLN A 124 20.51 -13.73 -6.69
CA GLN A 124 19.62 -12.61 -6.37
C GLN A 124 19.36 -12.53 -4.86
N VAL A 125 19.32 -11.29 -4.36
CA VAL A 125 19.07 -10.98 -2.96
C VAL A 125 17.81 -10.11 -2.82
N VAL A 126 16.95 -10.50 -1.88
CA VAL A 126 15.78 -9.74 -1.45
C VAL A 126 16.02 -9.25 -0.03
N ILE A 127 15.99 -7.93 0.16
CA ILE A 127 16.13 -7.32 1.48
C ILE A 127 14.75 -7.07 2.09
N LEU A 128 14.56 -7.53 3.32
CA LEU A 128 13.33 -7.38 4.09
C LEU A 128 13.58 -6.47 5.29
N PHE A 129 12.79 -5.41 5.42
CA PHE A 129 12.90 -4.44 6.51
C PHE A 129 11.77 -4.60 7.53
N PRO A 130 12.06 -4.84 8.82
CA PRO A 130 11.05 -5.04 9.83
C PRO A 130 10.27 -3.75 10.13
N GLY A 131 9.13 -3.91 10.79
CA GLY A 131 8.26 -2.81 11.20
C GLY A 131 8.14 -2.68 12.71
N GLN A 132 7.24 -1.80 13.16
CA GLN A 132 6.93 -1.61 14.58
C GLN A 132 6.56 -2.93 15.26
N GLY A 133 7.05 -3.13 16.48
CA GLY A 133 6.94 -4.39 17.24
C GLY A 133 8.22 -5.23 17.21
N SER A 134 9.21 -4.86 16.39
CA SER A 134 10.52 -5.51 16.33
C SER A 134 11.59 -4.87 17.23
N GLN A 135 11.34 -3.64 17.71
CA GLN A 135 12.29 -2.90 18.54
C GLN A 135 12.56 -3.61 19.87
N HIS A 136 13.79 -3.50 20.34
CA HIS A 136 14.22 -4.00 21.64
C HIS A 136 15.41 -3.18 22.14
N VAL A 137 15.55 -3.07 23.46
CA VAL A 137 16.72 -2.44 24.06
C VAL A 137 17.96 -3.26 23.72
N GLY A 138 19.04 -2.58 23.34
CA GLY A 138 20.28 -3.17 22.83
C GLY A 138 20.37 -3.23 21.31
N MET A 139 19.30 -2.91 20.56
CA MET A 139 19.36 -2.88 19.10
C MET A 139 20.33 -1.79 18.62
N GLY A 140 21.04 -2.04 17.53
CA GLY A 140 22.11 -1.15 17.03
C GLY A 140 23.48 -1.43 17.66
N SER A 141 23.57 -2.34 18.64
CA SER A 141 24.86 -2.69 19.26
C SER A 141 25.78 -3.52 18.36
N LYS A 142 25.25 -4.17 17.31
CA LYS A 142 26.04 -5.01 16.42
C LYS A 142 26.67 -4.26 15.26
N VAL A 143 26.38 -2.97 15.13
CA VAL A 143 26.91 -2.10 14.08
C VAL A 143 27.90 -1.04 14.60
N VAL A 144 28.26 -1.12 15.88
CA VAL A 144 29.10 -0.11 16.57
C VAL A 144 30.53 -0.07 16.07
N ASP A 145 31.04 -1.23 15.65
CA ASP A 145 32.34 -1.40 15.01
C ASP A 145 32.37 -0.87 13.56
N HIS A 146 31.20 -0.52 12.99
CA HIS A 146 31.07 -0.04 11.63
C HIS A 146 30.82 1.48 11.58
N LYS A 147 31.86 2.23 11.24
CA LYS A 147 31.82 3.72 11.23
C LYS A 147 30.70 4.31 10.35
N PRO A 148 30.46 3.86 9.10
CA PRO A 148 29.34 4.36 8.29
C PRO A 148 27.97 4.14 8.94
N SER A 149 27.78 3.02 9.63
CA SER A 149 26.54 2.73 10.36
C SER A 149 26.34 3.69 11.53
N MET A 150 27.39 4.00 12.28
CA MET A 150 27.33 4.95 13.39
C MET A 150 27.07 6.40 12.92
N GLN A 151 27.58 6.79 11.76
CA GLN A 151 27.26 8.09 11.15
C GLN A 151 25.77 8.27 10.85
N LEU A 152 25.03 7.18 10.56
CA LEU A 152 23.57 7.26 10.40
C LEU A 152 22.88 7.58 11.73
N PHE A 153 23.37 7.04 12.85
CA PHE A 153 22.84 7.38 14.18
C PHE A 153 23.18 8.82 14.60
N GLU A 154 24.38 9.30 14.29
CA GLU A 154 24.78 10.69 14.54
C GLU A 154 23.88 11.66 13.77
N ARG A 155 23.76 11.47 12.45
CA ARG A 155 22.85 12.25 11.59
C ARG A 155 21.40 12.15 12.05
N ALA A 156 20.98 10.97 12.51
CA ALA A 156 19.63 10.81 13.01
C ALA A 156 19.39 11.64 14.27
N SER A 157 20.36 11.71 15.16
CA SER A 157 20.28 12.50 16.39
C SER A 157 20.15 14.00 16.09
N GLU A 158 20.86 14.51 15.07
CA GLU A 158 20.71 15.89 14.59
C GLU A 158 19.29 16.19 14.08
N VAL A 159 18.70 15.28 13.29
CA VAL A 159 17.34 15.46 12.73
C VAL A 159 16.26 15.31 13.80
N LEU A 160 16.44 14.39 14.73
CA LEU A 160 15.45 14.05 15.75
C LEU A 160 15.48 15.01 16.94
N GLY A 161 16.66 15.54 17.29
CA GLY A 161 16.90 16.43 18.43
C GLY A 161 17.14 15.68 19.75
N TYR A 162 17.46 14.39 19.70
CA TYR A 162 17.82 13.56 20.84
C TYR A 162 18.73 12.42 20.39
N ASP A 163 19.50 11.85 21.32
CA ASP A 163 20.37 10.72 21.03
C ASP A 163 19.53 9.44 20.81
N LEU A 164 19.37 9.06 19.54
CA LEU A 164 18.62 7.87 19.17
C LEU A 164 19.39 6.61 19.52
N TYR A 165 20.71 6.61 19.37
CA TYR A 165 21.53 5.42 19.61
C TYR A 165 21.53 5.06 21.08
N GLU A 166 21.67 6.05 21.97
CA GLU A 166 21.59 5.84 23.41
C GLU A 166 20.22 5.26 23.82
N LEU A 167 19.13 5.76 23.24
CA LEU A 167 17.80 5.21 23.47
C LEU A 167 17.67 3.76 22.97
N CYS A 168 18.22 3.43 21.81
CA CYS A 168 18.23 2.07 21.28
C CYS A 168 19.04 1.13 22.16
N LYS A 169 20.24 1.56 22.58
CA LYS A 169 21.21 0.75 23.32
C LYS A 169 20.76 0.50 24.76
N ASN A 170 20.37 1.56 25.47
CA ASN A 170 20.17 1.53 26.92
C ASN A 170 18.70 1.72 27.34
N GLY A 171 17.82 2.15 26.43
CA GLY A 171 16.40 2.34 26.72
C GLY A 171 16.11 3.65 27.47
N PRO A 172 15.08 3.71 28.34
CA PRO A 172 14.27 2.59 28.85
C PRO A 172 13.32 2.01 27.81
N LYS A 173 13.00 0.71 27.93
CA LYS A 173 12.08 -0.01 27.03
C LYS A 173 10.73 0.68 26.87
N THR A 174 10.18 1.21 27.96
CA THR A 174 8.90 1.93 27.98
C THR A 174 8.89 3.19 27.10
N LYS A 175 10.03 3.88 26.99
CA LYS A 175 10.20 5.01 26.09
C LYS A 175 10.41 4.52 24.66
N LEU A 176 11.29 3.54 24.46
CA LEU A 176 11.58 2.98 23.13
C LEU A 176 10.33 2.41 22.45
N ASP A 177 9.40 1.83 23.20
CA ASP A 177 8.14 1.25 22.67
C ASP A 177 7.11 2.30 22.23
N GLN A 178 7.26 3.58 22.60
CA GLN A 178 6.33 4.60 22.15
C GLN A 178 6.50 4.84 20.65
N THR A 179 5.39 5.02 19.94
CA THR A 179 5.35 5.13 18.47
C THR A 179 6.32 6.19 17.93
N ILE A 180 6.43 7.34 18.61
CA ILE A 180 7.31 8.45 18.25
C ILE A 180 8.80 8.08 18.27
N TYR A 181 9.20 7.10 19.07
CA TYR A 181 10.59 6.65 19.22
C TYR A 181 10.84 5.35 18.46
N CYS A 182 9.96 4.36 18.55
CA CYS A 182 10.20 3.06 17.92
C CYS A 182 10.32 3.16 16.39
N GLN A 183 9.55 4.03 15.74
CA GLN A 183 9.56 4.15 14.28
C GLN A 183 10.90 4.68 13.75
N PRO A 184 11.44 5.84 14.21
CA PRO A 184 12.79 6.26 13.88
C PRO A 184 13.85 5.22 14.28
N ALA A 185 13.69 4.60 15.46
CA ALA A 185 14.67 3.67 15.99
C ALA A 185 14.81 2.40 15.11
N ILE A 186 13.70 1.81 14.66
CA ILE A 186 13.71 0.69 13.72
C ILE A 186 14.26 1.12 12.36
N PHE A 187 13.84 2.27 11.85
CA PHE A 187 14.29 2.79 10.55
C PHE A 187 15.82 2.96 10.50
N VAL A 188 16.39 3.69 11.47
CA VAL A 188 17.84 3.97 11.50
C VAL A 188 18.62 2.70 11.78
N SER A 189 18.19 1.87 12.75
CA SER A 189 18.91 0.62 13.06
C SER A 189 18.91 -0.35 11.88
N SER A 190 17.83 -0.40 11.10
CA SER A 190 17.75 -1.26 9.92
C SER A 190 18.66 -0.77 8.79
N LEU A 191 18.71 0.54 8.54
CA LEU A 191 19.63 1.11 7.54
C LEU A 191 21.09 1.00 8.00
N ALA A 192 21.37 1.19 9.28
CA ALA A 192 22.70 0.98 9.85
C ALA A 192 23.16 -0.47 9.70
N ALA A 193 22.29 -1.44 9.93
CA ALA A 193 22.59 -2.85 9.67
C ALA A 193 22.77 -3.13 8.16
N PHE A 194 21.99 -2.48 7.32
CA PHE A 194 22.13 -2.61 5.87
C PHE A 194 23.47 -2.09 5.34
N GLU A 195 23.95 -0.93 5.82
CA GLU A 195 25.25 -0.40 5.44
C GLU A 195 26.38 -1.36 5.83
N LYS A 196 26.36 -1.92 7.04
CA LYS A 196 27.37 -2.90 7.47
C LYS A 196 27.31 -4.18 6.63
N LEU A 197 26.11 -4.71 6.40
CA LEU A 197 25.90 -5.91 5.56
C LEU A 197 26.43 -5.70 4.13
N LYS A 198 26.19 -4.53 3.55
CA LYS A 198 26.61 -4.19 2.18
C LYS A 198 28.14 -4.26 2.05
N ASP A 199 28.85 -3.73 3.03
CA ASP A 199 30.32 -3.70 3.05
C ASP A 199 30.93 -5.08 3.35
N GLU A 200 30.29 -5.89 4.20
CA GLU A 200 30.76 -7.24 4.55
C GLU A 200 30.58 -8.27 3.42
N GLU A 201 29.50 -8.18 2.65
CA GLU A 201 29.09 -9.28 1.76
C GLU A 201 29.10 -8.97 0.27
N ASN A 202 29.63 -7.81 -0.14
CA ASN A 202 29.66 -7.33 -1.52
C ASN A 202 28.33 -7.61 -2.27
N LEU A 203 27.25 -7.03 -1.74
CA LEU A 203 25.89 -7.20 -2.28
C LEU A 203 25.63 -6.34 -3.53
N GLU A 204 26.62 -5.59 -3.99
CA GLU A 204 26.49 -4.70 -5.13
C GLU A 204 26.10 -5.47 -6.40
N GLY A 205 25.09 -4.97 -7.11
CA GLY A 205 24.55 -5.63 -8.30
C GLY A 205 23.77 -6.92 -8.04
N ARG A 206 23.64 -7.41 -6.80
CA ARG A 206 22.90 -8.66 -6.49
C ARG A 206 21.53 -8.43 -5.88
N ILE A 207 21.30 -7.28 -5.25
CA ILE A 207 20.00 -6.93 -4.68
C ILE A 207 19.04 -6.64 -5.83
N THR A 208 17.92 -7.36 -5.88
CA THR A 208 16.93 -7.21 -6.96
C THR A 208 15.60 -6.65 -6.50
N ASP A 209 15.25 -6.91 -5.24
CA ASP A 209 13.97 -6.57 -4.65
C ASP A 209 14.15 -6.15 -3.19
N VAL A 210 13.34 -5.20 -2.75
CA VAL A 210 13.27 -4.76 -1.36
C VAL A 210 11.82 -4.65 -0.93
N ALA A 211 11.53 -5.08 0.29
CA ALA A 211 10.21 -4.96 0.88
C ALA A 211 10.35 -4.60 2.35
N GLY A 212 9.44 -3.80 2.88
CA GLY A 212 9.47 -3.43 4.28
C GLY A 212 8.08 -3.40 4.88
N PHE A 213 7.97 -3.84 6.13
CA PHE A 213 6.69 -3.92 6.83
C PHE A 213 6.36 -2.58 7.50
N SER A 214 5.26 -1.94 7.10
CA SER A 214 4.83 -0.64 7.64
C SER A 214 5.96 0.40 7.56
N VAL A 215 6.51 0.89 8.68
CA VAL A 215 7.63 1.84 8.70
C VAL A 215 8.86 1.35 7.94
N GLY A 216 9.09 0.02 7.89
CA GLY A 216 10.18 -0.58 7.11
C GLY A 216 10.09 -0.30 5.61
N GLU A 217 8.92 0.02 5.06
CA GLU A 217 8.76 0.42 3.66
C GLU A 217 9.54 1.68 3.33
N ILE A 218 9.68 2.60 4.30
CA ILE A 218 10.46 3.82 4.12
C ILE A 218 11.96 3.49 4.05
N ALA A 219 12.44 2.54 4.85
CA ALA A 219 13.82 2.02 4.73
C ALA A 219 14.05 1.34 3.38
N ALA A 220 13.09 0.53 2.91
CA ALA A 220 13.14 -0.09 1.59
C ALA A 220 13.24 0.95 0.46
N LEU A 221 12.50 2.06 0.57
CA LEU A 221 12.59 3.16 -0.40
C LEU A 221 13.93 3.89 -0.39
N VAL A 222 14.58 4.00 0.77
CA VAL A 222 15.95 4.56 0.86
C VAL A 222 16.95 3.66 0.15
N VAL A 223 16.91 2.35 0.42
CA VAL A 223 17.81 1.39 -0.23
C VAL A 223 17.57 1.30 -1.73
N ALA A 224 16.32 1.43 -2.19
CA ALA A 224 15.99 1.51 -3.61
C ALA A 224 16.33 2.86 -4.26
N GLY A 225 16.94 3.79 -3.52
CA GLY A 225 17.36 5.09 -3.99
C GLY A 225 16.21 6.05 -4.29
N VAL A 226 14.99 5.76 -3.85
CA VAL A 226 13.81 6.62 -4.06
C VAL A 226 13.84 7.82 -3.12
N LEU A 227 14.32 7.62 -1.89
CA LEU A 227 14.39 8.64 -0.85
C LEU A 227 15.83 8.78 -0.35
N ARG A 228 16.24 10.00 -0.05
CA ARG A 228 17.48 10.26 0.68
C ARG A 228 17.25 10.00 2.16
N PHE A 229 18.29 9.56 2.87
CA PHE A 229 18.21 9.23 4.30
C PHE A 229 17.59 10.34 5.16
N ASP A 230 18.10 11.58 5.08
CA ASP A 230 17.62 12.67 5.94
C ASP A 230 16.15 13.04 5.66
N ASP A 231 15.74 13.00 4.38
CA ASP A 231 14.37 13.30 3.97
C ASP A 231 13.42 12.18 4.42
N ALA A 232 13.84 10.92 4.28
CA ALA A 232 13.12 9.77 4.78
C ALA A 232 12.99 9.80 6.32
N LEU A 233 14.04 10.18 7.04
CA LEU A 233 13.99 10.28 8.50
C LEU A 233 13.04 11.38 8.98
N ARG A 234 13.03 12.55 8.32
CA ARG A 234 12.04 13.60 8.59
C ARG A 234 10.61 13.12 8.33
N LEU A 235 10.41 12.34 7.26
CA LEU A 235 9.12 11.71 6.96
C LEU A 235 8.72 10.69 8.04
N VAL A 236 9.65 9.85 8.50
CA VAL A 236 9.42 8.88 9.58
C VAL A 236 9.07 9.59 10.89
N LYS A 237 9.79 10.64 11.26
CA LYS A 237 9.50 11.47 12.43
C LYS A 237 8.07 12.02 12.37
N LEU A 238 7.72 12.69 11.27
CA LEU A 238 6.39 13.23 11.05
C LEU A 238 5.30 12.15 11.11
N ARG A 239 5.54 11.00 10.47
CA ARG A 239 4.62 9.85 10.50
C ARG A 239 4.40 9.34 11.91
N ALA A 240 5.47 9.18 12.67
CA ALA A 240 5.43 8.67 14.02
C ALA A 240 4.67 9.61 14.97
N GLU A 241 4.93 10.92 14.88
CA GLU A 241 4.23 11.97 15.62
C GLU A 241 2.74 12.01 15.24
N ALA A 242 2.43 12.05 13.95
CA ALA A 242 1.06 12.12 13.46
C ALA A 242 0.22 10.90 13.86
N MET A 243 0.79 9.69 13.75
CA MET A 243 0.12 8.45 14.19
C MET A 243 -0.04 8.41 15.71
N HIS A 244 0.93 8.93 16.46
CA HIS A 244 0.84 9.01 17.92
C HIS A 244 -0.30 9.93 18.35
N GLU A 245 -0.48 11.08 17.69
CA GLU A 245 -1.61 11.97 17.95
C GLU A 245 -2.97 11.31 17.66
N CYS A 246 -3.10 10.59 16.53
CA CYS A 246 -4.33 9.88 16.18
C CYS A 246 -4.72 8.83 17.24
N ASN A 247 -3.73 8.17 17.85
CA ASN A 247 -3.98 7.20 18.92
C ASN A 247 -4.58 7.82 20.18
N GLN A 248 -4.36 9.11 20.43
CA GLN A 248 -4.94 9.81 21.60
C GLN A 248 -6.43 10.13 21.40
N LEU A 249 -6.94 10.05 20.17
CA LEU A 249 -8.34 10.40 19.87
C LEU A 249 -9.32 9.36 20.42
N VAL A 250 -8.97 8.07 20.34
CA VAL A 250 -9.86 6.96 20.70
C VAL A 250 -9.07 5.81 21.33
N PRO A 251 -9.45 5.36 22.54
CA PRO A 251 -8.91 4.15 23.13
C PRO A 251 -9.09 2.95 22.20
N SER A 252 -7.98 2.49 21.63
CA SER A 252 -7.99 1.47 20.58
C SER A 252 -6.77 0.57 20.72
N GLY A 253 -6.79 -0.54 19.99
CA GLY A 253 -5.69 -1.49 19.98
C GLY A 253 -5.75 -2.39 18.76
N MET A 254 -4.90 -3.41 18.78
CA MET A 254 -4.82 -4.38 17.69
C MET A 254 -4.81 -5.79 18.25
N ILE A 255 -5.53 -6.70 17.58
CA ILE A 255 -5.55 -8.13 17.91
C ILE A 255 -5.19 -8.98 16.70
N THR A 256 -4.37 -10.01 16.93
CA THR A 256 -4.09 -11.02 15.91
C THR A 256 -5.18 -12.08 15.97
N ILE A 257 -5.82 -12.34 14.83
CA ILE A 257 -6.83 -13.38 14.67
C ILE A 257 -6.39 -14.39 13.62
N ARG A 258 -6.80 -15.64 13.81
CA ARG A 258 -6.75 -16.69 12.81
C ARG A 258 -8.16 -16.97 12.31
N ILE A 259 -8.28 -17.08 11.00
CA ILE A 259 -9.51 -17.39 10.29
C ILE A 259 -9.35 -18.66 9.45
N SER A 260 -10.48 -19.24 9.09
CA SER A 260 -10.64 -20.44 8.26
C SER A 260 -11.66 -20.16 7.15
N ALA A 261 -11.86 -21.11 6.25
CA ALA A 261 -12.89 -21.00 5.21
C ALA A 261 -14.33 -20.87 5.78
N ALA A 262 -14.57 -21.38 6.99
CA ALA A 262 -15.85 -21.28 7.68
C ALA A 262 -16.01 -19.98 8.48
N SER A 263 -14.95 -19.15 8.57
CA SER A 263 -14.98 -17.94 9.39
C SER A 263 -15.78 -16.84 8.72
N ARG A 264 -16.70 -16.25 9.49
CA ARG A 264 -17.55 -15.12 9.06
C ARG A 264 -16.95 -13.80 9.54
N LEU A 265 -15.75 -13.46 9.06
CA LEU A 265 -15.00 -12.30 9.56
C LEU A 265 -15.73 -10.99 9.29
N ASP A 266 -16.25 -10.78 8.08
CA ASP A 266 -16.88 -9.51 7.72
C ASP A 266 -18.13 -9.25 8.59
N ASP A 267 -18.93 -10.29 8.85
CA ASP A 267 -20.06 -10.23 9.78
C ASP A 267 -19.58 -9.92 11.21
N ALA A 268 -18.50 -10.54 11.67
CA ALA A 268 -17.95 -10.26 13.00
C ALA A 268 -17.50 -8.80 13.15
N LEU A 269 -16.89 -8.24 12.11
CA LEU A 269 -16.46 -6.84 12.09
C LEU A 269 -17.65 -5.87 12.02
N ASN A 270 -18.70 -6.23 11.28
CA ASN A 270 -19.94 -5.44 11.20
C ASN A 270 -20.68 -5.42 12.54
N ASP A 271 -20.95 -6.59 13.11
CA ASP A 271 -21.66 -6.72 14.38
C ASP A 271 -20.87 -6.06 15.53
N ALA A 272 -19.53 -6.13 15.51
CA ALA A 272 -18.70 -5.41 16.47
C ALA A 272 -18.84 -3.88 16.35
N ARG A 273 -18.91 -3.36 15.12
CA ARG A 273 -19.13 -1.93 14.86
C ARG A 273 -20.52 -1.50 15.29
N GLU A 274 -21.55 -2.30 15.04
CA GLU A 274 -22.92 -2.05 15.49
C GLU A 274 -22.98 -1.98 17.02
N ALA A 275 -22.37 -2.93 17.72
CA ALA A 275 -22.28 -2.92 19.18
C ALA A 275 -21.57 -1.66 19.72
N ALA A 276 -20.54 -1.16 19.02
CA ALA A 276 -19.88 0.09 19.39
C ALA A 276 -20.80 1.31 19.17
N VAL A 277 -21.58 1.35 18.07
CA VAL A 277 -22.58 2.41 17.84
C VAL A 277 -23.65 2.41 18.94
N GLU A 278 -24.18 1.24 19.30
CA GLU A 278 -25.18 1.10 20.37
C GLU A 278 -24.66 1.59 21.72
N ALA A 279 -23.37 1.38 21.99
CA ALA A 279 -22.69 1.87 23.18
C ALA A 279 -22.28 3.36 23.12
N GLY A 280 -22.53 4.05 21.99
CA GLY A 280 -22.13 5.44 21.78
C GLY A 280 -20.62 5.64 21.59
N GLU A 281 -19.87 4.57 21.29
CA GLU A 281 -18.45 4.63 20.97
C GLU A 281 -18.20 4.73 19.45
N ARG A 282 -16.99 5.14 19.07
CA ARG A 282 -16.59 5.18 17.66
C ARG A 282 -16.58 3.75 17.09
N PRO A 283 -17.29 3.46 15.98
CA PRO A 283 -17.37 2.13 15.37
C PRO A 283 -16.10 1.79 14.58
N LEU A 284 -15.00 1.58 15.28
CA LEU A 284 -13.70 1.21 14.71
C LEU A 284 -13.49 -0.29 14.87
N CYS A 285 -13.55 -1.03 13.75
CA CYS A 285 -13.19 -2.44 13.69
C CYS A 285 -12.87 -2.82 12.25
N GLU A 286 -11.59 -2.85 11.91
CA GLU A 286 -11.12 -2.98 10.54
C GLU A 286 -9.90 -3.90 10.46
N VAL A 287 -9.72 -4.58 9.32
CA VAL A 287 -8.48 -5.32 9.06
C VAL A 287 -7.35 -4.32 8.87
N ALA A 288 -6.32 -4.41 9.71
CA ALA A 288 -5.15 -3.54 9.67
C ALA A 288 -3.94 -4.20 8.99
N ASN A 289 -3.79 -5.52 9.10
CA ASN A 289 -2.68 -6.24 8.46
C ASN A 289 -3.12 -7.62 7.96
N TYR A 290 -2.74 -7.93 6.72
CA TYR A 290 -2.78 -9.29 6.17
C TYR A 290 -1.38 -9.89 6.34
N LEU A 291 -1.18 -10.79 7.31
CA LEU A 291 0.15 -11.30 7.66
C LEU A 291 0.54 -12.50 6.80
N VAL A 292 -0.24 -13.58 6.90
CA VAL A 292 -0.09 -14.83 6.14
C VAL A 292 -1.47 -15.42 5.90
N GLN A 293 -1.55 -16.49 5.10
CA GLN A 293 -2.83 -17.11 4.77
C GLN A 293 -3.61 -17.49 6.05
N GLY A 294 -4.77 -16.87 6.20
CA GLY A 294 -5.66 -17.10 7.32
C GLY A 294 -5.25 -16.42 8.63
N VAL A 295 -4.23 -15.56 8.66
CA VAL A 295 -3.85 -14.79 9.85
C VAL A 295 -3.86 -13.30 9.54
N ARG A 296 -4.65 -12.56 10.31
CA ARG A 296 -4.87 -11.13 10.11
C ARG A 296 -4.75 -10.40 11.44
N VAL A 297 -4.41 -9.12 11.37
CA VAL A 297 -4.49 -8.22 12.52
C VAL A 297 -5.67 -7.30 12.31
N ILE A 298 -6.53 -7.20 13.33
CA ILE A 298 -7.67 -6.29 13.37
C ILE A 298 -7.28 -5.11 14.24
N GLY A 299 -7.42 -3.89 13.70
CA GLY A 299 -7.36 -2.65 14.46
C GLY A 299 -8.77 -2.24 14.86
N ALA A 300 -9.01 -2.06 16.16
CA ALA A 300 -10.34 -1.86 16.69
C ALA A 300 -10.35 -1.03 17.97
N SER A 301 -11.49 -0.42 18.31
CA SER A 301 -11.73 0.14 19.64
C SER A 301 -11.71 -0.96 20.71
N ASN A 302 -11.49 -0.60 21.97
CA ASN A 302 -11.45 -1.59 23.07
C ASN A 302 -12.74 -2.41 23.15
N LEU A 303 -13.91 -1.76 23.02
CA LEU A 303 -15.21 -2.44 23.02
C LEU A 303 -15.34 -3.44 21.88
N CYS A 304 -14.97 -3.04 20.65
CA CYS A 304 -14.96 -3.93 19.48
C CYS A 304 -14.04 -5.14 19.69
N ILE A 305 -12.87 -4.93 20.31
CA ILE A 305 -11.94 -6.04 20.64
C ILE A 305 -12.62 -7.01 21.60
N ASP A 306 -13.22 -6.51 22.68
CA ASP A 306 -13.88 -7.34 23.69
C ASP A 306 -15.08 -8.10 23.09
N PHE A 307 -15.83 -7.46 22.19
CA PHE A 307 -16.89 -8.11 21.42
C PHE A 307 -16.34 -9.27 20.58
N LEU A 308 -15.25 -9.07 19.84
CA LEU A 308 -14.64 -10.11 19.02
C LEU A 308 -14.10 -11.28 19.86
N VAL A 309 -13.52 -11.00 21.03
CA VAL A 309 -13.06 -12.05 21.96
C VAL A 309 -14.25 -12.85 22.49
N LYS A 310 -15.31 -12.17 22.93
CA LYS A 310 -16.50 -12.80 23.49
C LYS A 310 -17.27 -13.66 22.48
N ASN A 311 -17.33 -13.23 21.22
CA ASN A 311 -18.11 -13.88 20.17
C ASN A 311 -17.26 -14.70 19.19
N ALA A 312 -16.01 -15.01 19.52
CA ALA A 312 -15.07 -15.67 18.61
C ALA A 312 -15.62 -17.00 18.03
N ASP A 313 -16.24 -17.82 18.88
CA ASP A 313 -16.80 -19.13 18.50
C ASP A 313 -18.02 -19.02 17.57
N ARG A 314 -18.80 -17.95 17.71
CA ARG A 314 -19.99 -17.67 16.87
C ARG A 314 -19.58 -17.45 15.41
N TYR A 315 -18.51 -16.69 15.19
CA TYR A 315 -18.01 -16.37 13.85
C TYR A 315 -16.91 -17.34 13.36
N LYS A 316 -16.62 -18.40 14.13
CA LYS A 316 -15.55 -19.37 13.84
C LYS A 316 -14.19 -18.69 13.64
N ILE A 317 -13.92 -17.63 14.40
CA ILE A 317 -12.62 -16.95 14.43
C ILE A 317 -11.85 -17.39 15.66
N GLN A 318 -10.52 -17.40 15.58
CA GLN A 318 -9.68 -17.69 16.73
C GLN A 318 -8.83 -16.46 17.06
N VAL A 319 -9.15 -15.80 18.17
CA VAL A 319 -8.31 -14.71 18.69
C VAL A 319 -7.04 -15.31 19.28
N LYS A 320 -5.87 -14.85 18.82
CA LYS A 320 -4.56 -15.37 19.23
C LYS A 320 -3.94 -14.53 20.34
N GLN A 321 -3.85 -13.22 20.11
CA GLN A 321 -3.10 -12.34 20.99
C GLN A 321 -3.52 -10.89 20.78
N ARG A 322 -3.57 -10.13 21.88
CA ARG A 322 -3.61 -8.65 21.84
C ARG A 322 -2.19 -8.11 21.69
N ILE A 323 -2.00 -7.26 20.70
CA ILE A 323 -0.69 -6.68 20.39
C ILE A 323 -0.46 -5.48 21.33
N PRO A 324 0.71 -5.39 21.99
CA PRO A 324 1.04 -4.30 22.92
C PRO A 324 1.39 -3.02 22.14
N VAL A 325 0.38 -2.41 21.54
CA VAL A 325 0.50 -1.15 20.78
C VAL A 325 -0.48 -0.12 21.32
N SER A 326 -0.15 1.15 21.14
CA SER A 326 -0.91 2.29 21.67
C SER A 326 -2.20 2.62 20.90
N GLY A 327 -2.47 1.96 19.78
CA GLY A 327 -3.69 2.22 19.00
C GLY A 327 -3.85 1.32 17.77
N ALA A 328 -4.97 1.52 17.07
CA ALA A 328 -5.34 0.78 15.87
C ALA A 328 -4.69 1.36 14.60
N PHE A 329 -3.43 1.02 14.36
CA PHE A 329 -2.70 1.44 13.16
C PHE A 329 -3.26 0.82 11.88
N HIS A 330 -3.01 1.45 10.72
CA HIS A 330 -3.45 0.95 9.40
C HIS A 330 -4.97 0.78 9.28
N THR A 331 -5.71 1.65 9.94
CA THR A 331 -7.18 1.75 9.90
C THR A 331 -7.60 3.19 9.61
N SER A 332 -8.90 3.39 9.40
CA SER A 332 -9.51 4.72 9.27
C SER A 332 -9.23 5.68 10.44
N LEU A 333 -8.80 5.19 11.61
CA LEU A 333 -8.34 6.04 12.72
C LEU A 333 -7.13 6.89 12.33
N MET A 334 -6.29 6.42 11.40
CA MET A 334 -5.05 7.08 11.00
C MET A 334 -5.22 8.04 9.80
N GLU A 335 -6.44 8.32 9.33
CA GLU A 335 -6.67 9.16 8.15
C GLU A 335 -6.09 10.58 8.33
N GLU A 336 -6.19 11.16 9.53
CA GLU A 336 -5.59 12.46 9.85
C GLU A 336 -4.06 12.44 9.74
N ALA A 337 -3.42 11.35 10.16
CA ALA A 337 -1.98 11.17 9.97
C ALA A 337 -1.61 11.11 8.48
N GLY A 338 -2.42 10.43 7.67
CA GLY A 338 -2.29 10.43 6.21
C GLY A 338 -2.39 11.85 5.62
N GLN A 339 -3.32 12.68 6.11
CA GLN A 339 -3.47 14.07 5.66
C GLN A 339 -2.24 14.92 6.01
N LYS A 340 -1.69 14.79 7.23
CA LYS A 340 -0.45 15.50 7.62
C LYS A 340 0.71 15.13 6.69
N LEU A 341 0.85 13.85 6.36
CA LEU A 341 1.83 13.39 5.37
C LEU A 341 1.58 13.97 3.99
N TYR A 342 0.32 14.01 3.53
CA TYR A 342 -0.04 14.63 2.26
C TYR A 342 0.41 16.09 2.18
N PHE A 343 0.10 16.90 3.19
CA PHE A 343 0.49 18.31 3.23
C PHE A 343 2.01 18.49 3.27
N ALA A 344 2.74 17.62 3.98
CA ALA A 344 4.19 17.66 4.01
C ALA A 344 4.80 17.27 2.65
N LEU A 345 4.34 16.17 2.03
CA LEU A 345 4.84 15.67 0.75
C LEU A 345 4.49 16.56 -0.46
N LYS A 346 3.50 17.45 -0.31
CA LYS A 346 3.16 18.48 -1.29
C LYS A 346 4.19 19.62 -1.32
N LYS A 347 4.91 19.87 -0.22
CA LYS A 347 5.96 20.88 -0.17
C LYS A 347 7.17 20.39 -0.96
N GLU A 348 7.54 21.09 -2.03
CA GLU A 348 8.63 20.67 -2.94
C GLU A 348 9.97 20.46 -2.24
N LYS A 349 10.27 21.26 -1.20
CA LYS A 349 11.52 21.17 -0.43
C LYS A 349 11.51 20.15 0.70
N PHE A 350 10.41 19.43 0.94
CA PHE A 350 10.33 18.49 2.07
C PHE A 350 10.97 17.14 1.74
N VAL A 351 10.55 16.52 0.64
CA VAL A 351 11.06 15.21 0.20
C VAL A 351 11.07 15.14 -1.32
N THR A 352 12.25 14.84 -1.88
CA THR A 352 12.43 14.53 -3.31
C THR A 352 12.31 13.03 -3.52
N PHE A 353 11.58 12.64 -4.57
CA PHE A 353 11.37 11.24 -4.94
C PHE A 353 12.10 10.96 -6.25
N GLU A 354 13.11 10.10 -6.16
CA GLU A 354 13.89 9.64 -7.30
C GLU A 354 13.32 8.34 -7.88
N LYS A 355 13.75 8.00 -9.10
CA LYS A 355 13.33 6.75 -9.74
C LYS A 355 13.96 5.56 -9.01
N PRO A 356 13.18 4.53 -8.63
CA PRO A 356 13.74 3.34 -7.99
C PRO A 356 14.72 2.62 -8.93
N HIS A 357 15.84 2.16 -8.39
CA HIS A 357 16.76 1.24 -9.07
C HIS A 357 16.56 -0.23 -8.66
N LEU A 358 15.78 -0.48 -7.61
CA LEU A 358 15.38 -1.82 -7.13
C LEU A 358 13.85 -1.98 -7.20
N ASN A 359 13.37 -3.23 -7.28
CA ASN A 359 11.94 -3.49 -7.19
C ASN A 359 11.47 -3.30 -5.74
N VAL A 360 10.65 -2.28 -5.49
CA VAL A 360 10.09 -2.01 -4.15
C VAL A 360 8.65 -2.48 -4.08
N PHE A 361 8.27 -3.20 -3.01
CA PHE A 361 6.90 -3.61 -2.75
C PHE A 361 6.16 -2.59 -1.88
N SER A 362 4.92 -2.24 -2.26
CA SER A 362 4.08 -1.33 -1.49
C SER A 362 3.11 -2.07 -0.58
N ASN A 363 3.04 -1.66 0.69
CA ASN A 363 2.13 -2.26 1.66
C ASN A 363 0.66 -1.96 1.34
N TYR A 364 0.35 -0.84 0.70
CA TYR A 364 -1.03 -0.49 0.32
C TYR A 364 -1.54 -1.31 -0.87
N SER A 365 -0.74 -1.42 -1.94
CA SER A 365 -1.17 -2.12 -3.16
C SER A 365 -0.92 -3.63 -3.10
N GLY A 366 0.04 -4.08 -2.29
CA GLY A 366 0.55 -5.46 -2.30
C GLY A 366 1.40 -5.80 -3.53
N GLY A 367 1.62 -4.83 -4.43
CA GLY A 367 2.40 -4.96 -5.65
C GLY A 367 3.61 -4.05 -5.67
N LEU A 368 4.25 -3.93 -6.84
CA LEU A 368 5.43 -3.08 -7.00
C LEU A 368 5.06 -1.59 -7.01
N TYR A 369 5.97 -0.77 -6.50
CA TYR A 369 5.94 0.68 -6.66
C TYR A 369 5.94 1.05 -8.14
N LYS A 370 5.20 2.11 -8.46
CA LYS A 370 5.22 2.71 -9.79
C LYS A 370 6.43 3.63 -9.92
N THR A 371 6.84 3.91 -11.15
CA THR A 371 8.00 4.78 -11.42
C THR A 371 7.72 6.27 -11.29
N LYS A 372 6.44 6.69 -11.29
CA LYS A 372 6.05 8.12 -11.24
C LYS A 372 6.05 8.64 -9.79
N PRO A 373 6.79 9.71 -9.46
CA PRO A 373 6.83 10.29 -8.11
C PRO A 373 5.47 10.60 -7.49
N THR A 374 4.52 11.13 -8.27
CA THR A 374 3.17 11.47 -7.80
C THR A 374 2.40 10.24 -7.30
N GLU A 375 2.54 9.11 -7.99
CA GLU A 375 1.94 7.85 -7.59
C GLU A 375 2.62 7.25 -6.36
N MET A 376 3.96 7.37 -6.26
CA MET A 376 4.71 6.90 -5.09
C MET A 376 4.30 7.64 -3.82
N LYS A 377 4.15 8.97 -3.90
CA LYS A 377 3.63 9.80 -2.79
C LYS A 377 2.24 9.32 -2.37
N LYS A 378 1.34 9.08 -3.33
CA LYS A 378 -0.02 8.59 -3.05
C LYS A 378 -0.03 7.24 -2.33
N LEU A 379 0.84 6.31 -2.74
CA LEU A 379 1.00 5.00 -2.10
C LEU A 379 1.41 5.13 -0.63
N LEU A 380 2.42 5.97 -0.33
CA LEU A 380 2.90 6.20 1.03
C LEU A 380 1.86 6.88 1.93
N ILE A 381 1.10 7.83 1.39
CA ILE A 381 0.04 8.51 2.13
C ILE A 381 -1.05 7.51 2.51
N LYS A 382 -1.51 6.72 1.54
CA LYS A 382 -2.55 5.72 1.77
C LYS A 382 -2.08 4.59 2.68
N GLN A 383 -0.80 4.25 2.68
CA GLN A 383 -0.24 3.23 3.56
C GLN A 383 -0.51 3.47 5.05
N VAL A 384 -0.65 4.72 5.48
CA VAL A 384 -0.83 5.04 6.91
C VAL A 384 -2.22 4.66 7.42
N SER A 385 -3.27 4.85 6.62
CA SER A 385 -4.67 4.59 6.99
C SER A 385 -5.29 3.34 6.38
N GLU A 386 -4.54 2.61 5.56
CA GLU A 386 -5.02 1.42 4.86
C GLU A 386 -4.25 0.17 5.29
N PRO A 387 -4.85 -1.03 5.14
CA PRO A 387 -4.23 -2.26 5.60
C PRO A 387 -2.90 -2.58 4.93
N VAL A 388 -1.96 -3.11 5.72
CA VAL A 388 -0.70 -3.66 5.22
C VAL A 388 -0.94 -5.01 4.57
N LYS A 389 -0.75 -5.09 3.26
CA LYS A 389 -0.91 -6.29 2.43
C LYS A 389 0.35 -7.15 2.38
N TRP A 390 0.85 -7.55 3.55
CA TRP A 390 2.11 -8.32 3.66
C TRP A 390 2.00 -9.74 3.09
N GLU A 391 0.85 -10.39 3.26
CA GLU A 391 0.55 -11.68 2.63
C GLU A 391 0.70 -11.59 1.10
N GLN A 392 0.15 -10.55 0.48
CA GLN A 392 0.20 -10.33 -0.97
C GLN A 392 1.63 -10.04 -1.44
N ILE A 393 2.41 -9.29 -0.65
CA ILE A 393 3.84 -9.06 -0.92
C ILE A 393 4.60 -10.38 -0.90
N GLN A 394 4.40 -11.21 0.13
CA GLN A 394 5.03 -12.52 0.23
C GLN A 394 4.62 -13.45 -0.90
N GLN A 395 3.35 -13.40 -1.34
CA GLN A 395 2.92 -14.11 -2.55
C GLN A 395 3.67 -13.60 -3.78
N GLY A 396 3.84 -12.28 -3.94
CA GLY A 396 4.65 -11.69 -5.00
C GLY A 396 6.09 -12.22 -5.00
N LEU A 397 6.71 -12.31 -3.82
CA LEU A 397 8.03 -12.89 -3.60
C LEU A 397 8.07 -14.40 -3.85
N PHE A 398 7.04 -15.15 -3.51
CA PHE A 398 6.94 -16.59 -3.75
C PHE A 398 6.92 -16.92 -5.25
N HIS A 399 6.32 -16.06 -6.07
CA HIS A 399 6.34 -16.20 -7.52
C HIS A 399 7.71 -15.86 -8.14
N ARG A 400 8.67 -15.36 -7.36
CA ARG A 400 10.07 -15.23 -7.77
C ARG A 400 10.81 -16.54 -7.57
N LYS A 401 10.52 -17.51 -8.43
CA LYS A 401 11.23 -18.78 -8.50
C LYS A 401 11.51 -19.17 -9.94
N LYS A 402 12.59 -19.93 -10.13
CA LYS A 402 12.89 -20.60 -11.39
C LYS A 402 12.88 -22.10 -11.14
N LYS A 403 12.37 -22.87 -12.09
CA LYS A 403 12.53 -24.32 -12.09
C LYS A 403 13.80 -24.66 -12.86
N VAL A 404 14.74 -25.34 -12.21
CA VAL A 404 15.97 -25.87 -12.80
C VAL A 404 16.04 -27.33 -12.37
N ASP A 405 16.13 -28.24 -13.33
CA ASP A 405 16.19 -29.70 -13.09
C ASP A 405 15.09 -30.26 -12.18
N GLY A 406 13.89 -29.69 -12.26
CA GLY A 406 12.74 -30.09 -11.45
C GLY A 406 12.68 -29.45 -10.05
N GLU A 407 13.77 -28.82 -9.60
CA GLU A 407 13.83 -28.10 -8.33
C GLU A 407 13.41 -26.63 -8.47
N GLU A 408 12.75 -26.11 -7.43
CA GLU A 408 12.35 -24.70 -7.36
C GLU A 408 13.44 -23.91 -6.64
N ILE A 409 14.16 -23.08 -7.39
CA ILE A 409 15.21 -22.21 -6.87
C ILE A 409 14.61 -20.83 -6.57
N TYR A 410 14.95 -20.32 -5.39
CA TYR A 410 14.51 -19.03 -4.86
C TYR A 410 15.71 -18.11 -4.61
N PRO A 411 15.51 -16.78 -4.64
CA PRO A 411 16.52 -15.83 -4.21
C PRO A 411 16.84 -15.96 -2.72
N THR A 412 17.94 -15.34 -2.30
CA THR A 412 18.29 -15.21 -0.88
C THR A 412 17.44 -14.13 -0.24
N TYR A 413 16.81 -14.41 0.89
CA TYR A 413 16.04 -13.41 1.66
C TYR A 413 16.85 -13.02 2.89
N ILE A 414 17.09 -11.72 3.07
CA ILE A 414 17.82 -11.19 4.22
C ILE A 414 16.90 -10.22 4.97
N GLU A 415 16.47 -10.58 6.18
CA GLU A 415 15.80 -9.63 7.09
C GLU A 415 16.87 -8.80 7.80
N VAL A 416 16.89 -7.51 7.50
CA VAL A 416 17.91 -6.56 7.96
C VAL A 416 17.28 -5.58 8.95
N GLY A 417 17.75 -5.63 10.19
CA GLY A 417 17.23 -4.81 11.28
C GLY A 417 16.89 -5.62 12.53
N PRO A 418 16.13 -5.03 13.47
CA PRO A 418 15.85 -5.68 14.74
C PRO A 418 14.83 -6.82 14.58
N GLY A 419 14.98 -7.88 15.38
CA GLY A 419 14.05 -9.00 15.40
C GLY A 419 14.22 -10.00 14.24
N LYS A 420 13.25 -10.93 14.13
CA LYS A 420 13.21 -12.03 13.15
C LYS A 420 11.77 -12.35 12.70
N GLN A 421 10.88 -11.35 12.79
CA GLN A 421 9.44 -11.56 12.65
C GLN A 421 9.07 -11.82 11.19
N LEU A 422 9.75 -11.18 10.24
CA LEU A 422 9.46 -11.37 8.82
C LEU A 422 9.88 -12.78 8.37
N GLY A 423 11.00 -13.29 8.87
CA GLY A 423 11.42 -14.68 8.67
C GLY A 423 10.40 -15.69 9.19
N ALA A 424 9.85 -15.46 10.39
CA ALA A 424 8.81 -16.32 10.95
C ALA A 424 7.55 -16.34 10.06
N MET A 425 7.14 -15.20 9.52
CA MET A 425 6.02 -15.14 8.57
C MET A 425 6.36 -15.84 7.25
N LEU A 426 7.59 -15.66 6.74
CA LEU A 426 8.05 -16.30 5.52
C LEU A 426 8.06 -17.83 5.63
N TYR A 427 8.42 -18.37 6.80
CA TYR A 427 8.35 -19.80 7.10
C TYR A 427 6.92 -20.34 6.98
N LEU A 428 5.94 -19.60 7.48
CA LEU A 428 4.52 -19.98 7.41
C LEU A 428 3.98 -19.96 5.98
N VAL A 429 4.53 -19.12 5.10
CA VAL A 429 4.16 -19.08 3.67
C VAL A 429 4.81 -20.23 2.90
N SER A 430 6.12 -20.43 3.05
CA SER A 430 6.84 -21.48 2.32
C SER A 430 8.13 -21.88 3.01
N LYS A 431 8.18 -23.14 3.45
CA LYS A 431 9.41 -23.75 3.98
C LYS A 431 10.55 -23.74 2.96
N LYS A 432 10.26 -23.81 1.65
CA LYS A 432 11.27 -23.77 0.59
C LYS A 432 11.91 -22.39 0.46
N MET A 433 11.11 -21.32 0.50
CA MET A 433 11.64 -19.94 0.52
C MET A 433 12.48 -19.71 1.78
N HIS A 434 11.97 -20.17 2.94
CA HIS A 434 12.65 -19.99 4.21
C HIS A 434 14.01 -20.72 4.29
N ARG A 435 14.26 -21.78 3.48
CA ARG A 435 15.61 -22.38 3.40
C ARG A 435 16.67 -21.40 2.90
N ARG A 436 16.27 -20.36 2.14
CA ARG A 436 17.14 -19.29 1.62
C ARG A 436 17.04 -18.01 2.45
N TYR A 437 16.41 -18.07 3.63
CA TYR A 437 16.27 -16.95 4.53
C TYR A 437 17.38 -16.91 5.57
N ARG A 438 17.86 -15.70 5.86
CA ARG A 438 18.69 -15.41 7.03
C ARG A 438 18.36 -14.04 7.62
N ASN A 439 18.71 -13.86 8.88
CA ASN A 439 18.57 -12.59 9.58
C ASN A 439 19.94 -11.93 9.71
N TYR A 440 19.99 -10.63 9.44
CA TYR A 440 21.15 -9.78 9.70
C TYR A 440 20.77 -8.75 10.79
N PRO A 441 21.15 -9.02 12.05
CA PRO A 441 20.71 -8.22 13.19
C PRO A 441 21.49 -6.91 13.32
N CYS A 442 20.82 -5.87 13.82
CA CYS A 442 21.39 -4.54 14.11
C CYS A 442 21.94 -4.39 15.52
#